data_AF-A0A2V7RVU2-F1
#
_entry.id   AF-A0A2V7RVU2-F1
#
_cell.length_a   1.000
_cell.length_b   1.000
_cell.length_c   1.000
_cell.angle_alpha   90.00
_cell.angle_beta   90.00
_cell.angle_gamma   90.00
#
_symmetry.space_group_name_H-M   'P 1'
#
loop_
_entity.id
_entity.type
_entity.pdbx_description
1 polymer ?
#
loop_
_entity_poly.entity_id
_entity_poly.type
_entity_poly.pdbx_seq_one_letter_code
_entity_poly.pdbx_strand_id
1 'polypeptide(L)'
;MTRELATLVPAESLRIERMNARDGYLETAWYDAKTGRSFAGARDLPDLPASVKIRCWADPYVPGQTRLTVEAVYRPRYDPSLPERDLEVIVPKDHPGSGIAGRLIEKAKQRVGVPKAAE
;
A
#
# COMPACT_ATOMS: atom_id res chain seq x y z
N MET A 1 13.13 -6.51 -5.54
CA MET A 1 12.26 -5.64 -4.72
C MET A 1 10.82 -6.16 -4.61
N THR A 2 10.05 -6.29 -5.70
CA THR A 2 8.62 -6.69 -5.62
C THR A 2 8.36 -8.01 -4.90
N ARG A 3 9.24 -9.01 -5.05
CA ARG A 3 9.16 -10.27 -4.29
C ARG A 3 9.34 -10.08 -2.78
N GLU A 4 10.19 -9.16 -2.34
CA GLU A 4 10.36 -8.85 -0.92
C GLU A 4 9.09 -8.19 -0.37
N LEU A 5 8.49 -7.25 -1.10
CA LEU A 5 7.21 -6.65 -0.74
C LEU A 5 6.10 -7.71 -0.63
N ALA A 6 6.09 -8.71 -1.51
CA ALA A 6 5.12 -9.81 -1.45
C ALA A 6 5.22 -10.65 -0.16
N THR A 7 6.37 -10.62 0.54
CA THR A 7 6.52 -11.26 1.86
C THR A 7 6.20 -10.30 3.00
N LEU A 8 6.49 -9.01 2.86
CA LEU A 8 6.27 -7.99 3.89
C LEU A 8 4.80 -7.63 4.07
N VAL A 9 4.03 -7.58 2.98
CA VAL A 9 2.62 -7.18 3.01
C VAL A 9 1.77 -8.15 3.84
N PRO A 10 1.82 -9.49 3.63
CA PRO A 10 1.11 -10.43 4.50
C PRO A 10 1.57 -10.41 5.96
N ALA A 11 2.86 -10.11 6.22
CA ALA A 11 3.37 -9.97 7.58
C ALA A 11 2.74 -8.78 8.35
N GLU A 12 2.21 -7.79 7.63
CA GLU A 12 1.42 -6.68 8.19
C GLU A 12 -0.09 -6.98 8.25
N SER A 13 -0.50 -8.24 8.07
CA SER A 13 -1.92 -8.63 7.96
C SER A 13 -2.66 -8.00 6.77
N LEU A 14 -1.91 -7.45 5.81
CA LEU A 14 -2.44 -6.94 4.57
C LEU A 14 -2.53 -8.08 3.55
N ARG A 15 -3.67 -8.20 2.88
CA ARG A 15 -3.82 -9.13 1.75
C ARG A 15 -3.35 -8.44 0.47
N ILE A 16 -2.61 -9.15 -0.37
CA ILE A 16 -2.28 -8.69 -1.72
C ILE A 16 -3.50 -8.95 -2.62
N GLU A 17 -3.97 -7.92 -3.32
CA GLU A 17 -5.05 -8.04 -4.32
C GLU A 17 -4.45 -8.20 -5.73
N ARG A 18 -3.44 -7.38 -6.03
CA ARG A 18 -2.79 -7.39 -7.34
C ARG A 18 -1.29 -7.24 -7.21
N MET A 19 -0.55 -7.98 -8.02
CA MET A 19 0.90 -7.84 -8.12
C MET A 19 1.33 -7.98 -9.58
N ASN A 20 2.21 -7.09 -10.01
CA ASN A 20 2.91 -7.21 -11.28
C ASN A 20 4.41 -7.04 -11.03
N ALA A 21 5.12 -8.16 -10.95
CA ALA A 21 6.55 -8.17 -10.68
C ALA A 21 7.37 -7.52 -11.80
N ARG A 22 6.90 -7.56 -13.05
CA ARG A 22 7.57 -6.96 -14.20
C ARG A 22 7.59 -5.44 -14.11
N ASP A 23 6.47 -4.86 -13.66
CA ASP A 23 6.29 -3.41 -13.58
C ASP A 23 6.58 -2.86 -12.17
N GLY A 24 7.13 -3.68 -11.27
CA GLY A 24 7.44 -3.24 -9.91
C GLY A 24 6.21 -2.95 -9.04
N TYR A 25 5.01 -3.33 -9.47
CA TYR A 25 3.75 -2.91 -8.87
C TYR A 25 3.17 -3.95 -7.91
N LEU A 26 2.65 -3.47 -6.77
CA LEU A 26 1.86 -4.25 -5.82
C LEU A 26 0.71 -3.39 -5.28
N GLU A 27 -0.46 -3.98 -5.17
CA GLU A 27 -1.65 -3.38 -4.57
C GLU A 27 -2.27 -4.34 -3.56
N THR A 28 -2.64 -3.81 -2.39
CA THR A 28 -3.33 -4.59 -1.36
C THR A 28 -4.83 -4.62 -1.63
N ALA A 29 -5.51 -5.57 -0.99
CA ALA A 29 -6.94 -5.48 -0.77
C ALA A 29 -7.23 -4.29 0.16
N TRP A 30 -8.51 -3.93 0.29
CA TRP A 30 -8.90 -2.93 1.27
C TRP A 30 -8.62 -3.43 2.68
N TYR A 31 -8.03 -2.60 3.53
CA TYR A 31 -7.68 -2.91 4.90
C TYR A 31 -8.31 -1.93 5.86
N ASP A 32 -9.13 -2.43 6.78
CA ASP A 32 -9.70 -1.64 7.86
C ASP A 32 -8.66 -1.51 8.98
N ALA A 33 -8.17 -0.28 9.18
CA ALA A 33 -7.14 0.02 10.17
C ALA A 33 -7.62 -0.12 11.62
N LYS A 34 -8.94 -0.12 11.88
CA LYS A 34 -9.51 -0.30 13.22
C LYS A 34 -9.65 -1.78 13.57
N THR A 35 -10.10 -2.60 12.61
CA THR A 35 -10.35 -4.03 12.85
C THR A 35 -9.17 -4.93 12.47
N GLY A 36 -8.20 -4.40 11.72
CA GLY A 36 -7.02 -5.14 11.29
C GLY A 36 -7.30 -6.19 10.21
N ARG A 37 -8.39 -6.03 9.45
CA ARG A 37 -8.88 -7.02 8.49
C ARG A 37 -8.82 -6.52 7.06
N SER A 38 -8.52 -7.44 6.14
CA SER A 38 -8.54 -7.20 4.70
C SER A 38 -9.85 -7.69 4.06
N PHE A 39 -10.39 -6.92 3.12
CA PHE A 39 -11.66 -7.15 2.42
C PHE A 39 -11.46 -7.11 0.91
N ALA A 40 -12.16 -8.00 0.17
CA ALA A 40 -11.98 -8.16 -1.26
C ALA A 40 -12.44 -6.95 -2.08
N GLY A 41 -13.36 -6.14 -1.56
CA GLY A 41 -13.83 -4.95 -2.26
C GLY A 41 -14.48 -3.94 -1.32
N ALA A 42 -14.65 -2.71 -1.81
CA ALA A 42 -15.19 -1.62 -1.03
C ALA A 42 -16.65 -1.82 -0.57
N ARG A 43 -17.40 -2.75 -1.18
CA ARG A 43 -18.77 -3.11 -0.78
C ARG A 43 -18.85 -3.82 0.57
N ASP A 44 -17.80 -4.57 0.91
CA ASP A 44 -17.77 -5.38 2.14
C ASP A 44 -17.15 -4.61 3.30
N LEU A 45 -16.78 -3.34 3.09
CA LEU A 45 -16.13 -2.51 4.09
C LEU A 45 -17.13 -2.00 5.12
N PRO A 46 -16.88 -2.25 6.42
CA PRO A 46 -17.75 -1.73 7.48
C PRO A 46 -17.60 -0.22 7.66
N ASP A 47 -16.41 0.32 7.41
CA ASP A 47 -16.09 1.75 7.57
C ASP A 47 -15.17 2.20 6.44
N LEU A 48 -15.77 2.72 5.37
CA LEU A 48 -15.10 3.25 4.18
C LEU A 48 -14.06 4.34 4.54
N PRO A 49 -14.42 5.38 5.32
CA PRO A 49 -13.47 6.40 5.78
C PRO A 49 -12.34 5.92 6.68
N ALA A 50 -12.38 4.72 7.26
CA ALA A 50 -11.28 4.18 8.07
C ALA A 50 -10.44 3.12 7.34
N SER A 51 -10.90 2.71 6.14
CA SER A 51 -10.28 1.64 5.38
C SER A 51 -9.33 2.19 4.33
N VAL A 52 -8.16 1.59 4.23
CA VAL A 52 -7.12 2.01 3.30
C VAL A 52 -6.76 0.91 2.32
N LYS A 53 -6.25 1.31 1.17
CA LYS A 53 -5.58 0.46 0.21
C LYS A 53 -4.16 0.96 0.04
N ILE A 54 -3.20 0.05 0.04
CA ILE A 54 -1.79 0.39 -0.13
C ILE A 54 -1.33 0.01 -1.53
N ARG A 55 -0.62 0.92 -2.18
CA ARG A 55 0.03 0.72 -3.45
C ARG A 55 1.51 0.91 -3.32
N CYS A 56 2.26 0.01 -3.91
CA CYS A 56 3.70 0.07 -3.95
C CYS A 56 4.18 0.04 -5.40
N TRP A 57 5.13 0.91 -5.72
CA TRP A 57 5.90 0.90 -6.96
C TRP A 57 7.37 0.75 -6.62
N ALA A 58 8.02 -0.21 -7.25
CA ALA A 58 9.44 -0.51 -7.10
C ALA A 58 10.15 -0.21 -8.41
N ASP A 59 10.41 1.07 -8.65
CA ASP A 59 10.96 1.57 -9.90
C ASP A 59 12.50 1.42 -9.93
N PRO A 60 13.09 1.02 -11.07
CA PRO A 60 14.55 1.10 -11.23
C PRO A 60 15.00 2.56 -11.12
N TYR A 61 16.08 2.82 -10.39
CA TYR A 61 16.60 4.17 -10.18
C TYR A 61 17.99 4.36 -10.79
N VAL A 62 19.00 3.74 -10.19
CA VAL A 62 20.36 3.59 -10.73
C VAL A 62 20.76 2.11 -10.64
N PRO A 63 21.81 1.64 -11.34
CA PRO A 63 22.22 0.24 -11.26
C PRO A 63 22.38 -0.24 -9.81
N GLY A 64 21.68 -1.32 -9.47
CA GLY A 64 21.67 -1.88 -8.11
C GLY A 64 20.76 -1.17 -7.09
N GLN A 65 20.06 -0.10 -7.48
CA GLN A 65 19.13 0.62 -6.61
C GLN A 65 17.69 0.61 -7.15
N THR A 66 16.73 0.60 -6.22
CA THR A 66 15.30 0.66 -6.52
C THR A 66 14.69 1.79 -5.72
N ARG A 67 13.91 2.64 -6.38
CA ARG A 67 13.07 3.64 -5.72
C ARG A 67 11.76 2.97 -5.33
N LEU A 68 11.54 2.82 -4.03
CA LEU A 68 10.26 2.36 -3.50
C LEU A 68 9.35 3.56 -3.24
N THR A 69 8.21 3.62 -3.93
CA THR A 69 7.11 4.54 -3.65
C THR A 69 5.98 3.76 -3.00
N VAL A 70 5.49 4.22 -1.85
CA VAL A 70 4.34 3.62 -1.16
C VAL A 70 3.27 4.70 -0.98
N GLU A 71 2.07 4.43 -1.47
CA GLU A 71 0.91 5.30 -1.37
C GLU A 71 -0.18 4.57 -0.58
N ALA A 72 -0.76 5.26 0.39
CA ALA A 72 -1.99 4.83 1.04
C ALA A 72 -3.13 5.70 0.51
N VAL A 73 -4.18 5.05 0.03
CA VAL A 73 -5.43 5.71 -0.37
C VAL A 73 -6.58 5.22 0.50
N TYR A 74 -7.56 6.07 0.73
CA TYR A 74 -8.83 5.70 1.34
C TYR A 74 -9.98 6.15 0.44
N ARG A 75 -11.18 5.64 0.73
CA ARG A 75 -12.38 6.00 -0.03
C ARG A 75 -13.36 6.75 0.87
N PRO A 76 -13.49 8.08 0.75
CA PRO A 76 -14.42 8.84 1.59
C PRO A 76 -15.90 8.56 1.28
N ARG A 77 -16.24 8.09 0.07
CA ARG A 77 -17.63 7.88 -0.35
C ARG A 77 -17.82 6.68 -1.27
N TYR A 78 -18.98 6.03 -1.17
CA TYR A 78 -19.42 4.98 -2.08
C TYR A 78 -20.28 5.55 -3.21
N ASP A 79 -19.87 5.32 -4.45
CA ASP A 79 -20.64 5.56 -5.67
C ASP A 79 -20.32 4.42 -6.66
N PRO A 80 -21.29 3.57 -7.00
CA PRO A 80 -21.07 2.42 -7.89
C PRO A 80 -21.01 2.81 -9.38
N SER A 81 -21.38 4.05 -9.73
CA SER A 81 -21.37 4.54 -11.12
C SER A 81 -19.99 4.99 -11.57
N LEU A 82 -19.08 5.22 -10.62
CA LEU A 82 -17.71 5.63 -10.86
C LEU A 82 -16.74 4.48 -10.59
N PRO A 83 -15.64 4.38 -11.37
CA PRO A 83 -14.54 3.47 -11.06
C PRO A 83 -14.03 3.68 -9.62
N GLU A 84 -13.62 2.60 -8.96
CA GLU A 84 -13.14 2.68 -7.58
C GLU A 84 -12.00 3.68 -7.41
N ARG A 85 -11.06 3.72 -8.37
CA ARG A 85 -9.92 4.65 -8.37
C ARG A 85 -10.28 6.12 -8.42
N ASP A 86 -11.39 6.48 -9.07
CA ASP A 86 -11.80 7.88 -9.22
C ASP A 86 -12.39 8.44 -7.93
N LEU A 87 -12.68 7.57 -6.97
CA LEU A 87 -13.24 7.91 -5.66
C LEU A 87 -12.21 7.81 -4.54
N GLU A 88 -10.98 7.42 -4.86
CA GLU A 88 -9.89 7.29 -3.91
C GLU A 88 -9.21 8.64 -3.67
N VAL A 89 -8.80 8.86 -2.43
CA VAL A 89 -8.04 10.05 -2.02
C VAL A 89 -6.81 9.59 -1.25
N ILE A 90 -5.70 10.31 -1.40
CA ILE A 90 -4.49 10.07 -0.59
C ILE A 90 -4.84 10.22 0.88
N VAL A 91 -4.43 9.26 1.68
CA VAL A 91 -4.68 9.22 3.13
C VAL A 91 -4.07 10.44 3.81
N PRO A 92 -4.88 11.30 4.45
CA PRO A 92 -4.38 12.41 5.27
C PRO A 92 -3.55 11.91 6.47
N LYS A 93 -2.69 12.78 7.03
CA LYS A 93 -1.81 12.38 8.15
C LYS A 93 -2.57 11.97 9.41
N ASP A 94 -3.72 12.60 9.64
CA ASP A 94 -4.65 12.40 10.76
C ASP A 94 -5.59 11.19 10.58
N HIS A 95 -5.57 10.54 9.42
CA HIS A 95 -6.39 9.37 9.15
C HIS A 95 -5.91 8.15 9.93
N PRO A 96 -6.80 7.27 10.44
CA PRO A 96 -6.43 6.10 11.25
C PRO A 96 -5.47 5.13 10.55
N GLY A 97 -5.56 5.02 9.23
CA GLY A 97 -4.66 4.21 8.39
C GLY A 97 -3.34 4.85 7.96
N SER A 98 -3.03 6.11 8.35
CA SER A 98 -1.85 6.85 7.86
C SER A 98 -0.51 6.17 8.20
N GLY A 99 -0.44 5.48 9.34
CA GLY A 99 0.78 4.81 9.80
C GLY A 99 1.17 3.57 9.00
N ILE A 100 0.28 2.99 8.19
CA ILE A 100 0.51 1.70 7.52
C ILE A 100 1.59 1.83 6.43
N ALA A 101 1.49 2.86 5.58
CA ALA A 101 2.48 3.10 4.53
C ALA A 101 3.88 3.37 5.14
N GLY A 102 3.94 4.17 6.20
CA GLY A 102 5.20 4.44 6.91
C GLY A 102 5.84 3.17 7.46
N ARG A 103 5.07 2.30 8.13
CA ARG A 103 5.57 1.01 8.64
C ARG A 103 6.09 0.09 7.54
N LEU A 104 5.38 0.02 6.41
CA LEU A 104 5.82 -0.77 5.25
C LEU A 104 7.15 -0.26 4.68
N ILE A 105 7.31 1.06 4.58
CA ILE A 105 8.58 1.68 4.16
C ILE A 105 9.71 1.30 5.13
N GLU A 106 9.50 1.46 6.43
CA GLU A 106 10.53 1.15 7.44
C GLU A 106 10.93 -0.33 7.43
N LYS A 107 9.96 -1.25 7.30
CA LYS A 107 10.27 -2.68 7.19
C LYS A 107 10.96 -3.04 5.87
N ALA A 108 10.58 -2.40 4.77
CA ALA A 108 11.27 -2.58 3.50
C ALA A 108 12.73 -2.13 3.58
N LYS A 109 13.00 -1.00 4.24
CA LYS A 109 14.37 -0.53 4.52
C LYS A 109 15.15 -1.50 5.39
N GLN A 110 14.55 -2.04 6.44
CA GLN A 110 15.22 -3.02 7.32
C GLN A 110 15.58 -4.32 6.59
N ARG A 111 14.74 -4.76 5.65
CA ARG A 111 14.93 -6.04 4.95
C ARG A 111 15.85 -5.95 3.73
N VAL A 112 15.76 -4.86 2.98
CA VAL A 112 16.50 -4.68 1.71
C VAL A 112 17.75 -3.80 1.90
N GLY A 113 17.79 -3.02 2.97
CA GLY A 113 18.82 -2.01 3.21
C GLY A 113 18.46 -0.67 2.57
N VAL A 114 19.09 0.39 3.06
CA VAL A 114 19.06 1.72 2.43
C VAL A 114 20.43 1.91 1.78
N PRO A 115 20.50 2.26 0.48
CA PRO A 115 21.79 2.57 -0.12
C PRO A 115 22.44 3.73 0.66
N LYS A 116 23.73 3.61 1.01
CA LYS A 116 24.50 4.77 1.48
C LYS A 116 24.40 5.82 0.38
N ALA A 117 23.90 7.02 0.72
CA ALA A 117 23.99 8.16 -0.18
C ALA A 117 25.47 8.30 -0.55
N ALA A 118 25.76 8.36 -1.86
CA ALA A 118 27.06 8.84 -2.29
C ALA A 118 27.12 10.31 -1.88
N GLU A 119 28.03 10.65 -0.97
CA GLU A 119 28.44 12.03 -0.67
C GLU A 119 28.95 12.74 -1.92
#